data_AF-A0A952DCR2-F1
#
_entry.id   AF-A0A952DCR2-F1
#
_cell.length_a   1.000
_cell.length_b   1.000
_cell.length_c   1.000
_cell.angle_alpha   90.00
_cell.angle_beta   90.00
_cell.angle_gamma   90.00
#
_symmetry.space_group_name_H-M   'P 1'
#
loop_
_entity.id
_entity.type
_entity.pdbx_description
1 polymer ?
#
loop_
_entity_poly.entity_id
_entity_poly.type
_entity_poly.pdbx_seq_one_letter_code
_entity_poly.pdbx_strand_id
1 'polypeptide(L)'
;DKAISLYPDPKYYNNRGVDKALLGMYQSAISDYYQALRLKPNYGDAMFNMGYSFYELGYSDSTCYYLQMAANLNHDQAARIMKEVCNGNADTH
;
A
#
# COMPACT_ATOMS: atom_id res chain seq x y z
N ASP A 1 -2.00 27.79 15.22
CA ASP A 1 -3.24 27.75 14.42
C ASP A 1 -3.08 28.35 13.03
N LYS A 2 -3.01 27.47 12.01
CA LYS A 2 -3.35 27.78 10.62
C LYS A 2 -3.39 26.48 9.81
N ALA A 3 -4.46 26.34 9.02
CA ALA A 3 -4.82 25.27 8.10
C ALA A 3 -5.72 24.14 8.66
N ILE A 4 -6.99 24.47 8.89
CA ILE A 4 -8.09 23.53 8.71
C ILE A 4 -8.15 23.24 7.20
N SER A 5 -7.57 22.13 6.77
CA SER A 5 -7.88 21.57 5.45
C SER A 5 -9.20 20.83 5.56
N LEU A 6 -10.27 21.41 5.00
CA LEU A 6 -11.62 20.84 4.95
C LEU A 6 -11.73 19.63 3.99
N TYR A 7 -10.63 19.24 3.35
CA TYR A 7 -10.58 18.07 2.47
C TYR A 7 -9.69 16.98 3.06
N PRO A 8 -10.18 15.74 3.14
CA PRO A 8 -9.34 14.60 3.51
C PRO A 8 -8.17 14.47 2.52
N ASP A 9 -6.93 14.59 3.02
CA ASP A 9 -5.71 14.52 2.22
C ASP A 9 -5.20 13.07 2.15
N PRO A 10 -5.08 12.46 0.94
CA PRO A 10 -4.54 11.11 0.81
C PRO A 10 -3.14 10.96 1.42
N LYS A 11 -2.30 12.01 1.38
CA LYS A 11 -0.95 11.98 1.97
C LYS A 11 -0.99 11.87 3.48
N TYR A 12 -1.95 12.55 4.14
CA TYR A 12 -2.14 12.43 5.59
C TYR A 12 -2.43 10.98 5.99
N TYR A 13 -3.37 10.32 5.29
CA TYR A 13 -3.72 8.94 5.58
C TYR A 13 -2.55 7.98 5.28
N ASN A 14 -1.85 8.17 4.15
CA ASN A 14 -0.66 7.37 3.85
C ASN A 14 0.39 7.49 4.95
N ASN A 15 0.74 8.72 5.35
CA ASN A 15 1.77 8.94 6.36
C ASN A 15 1.39 8.36 7.72
N ARG A 16 0.13 8.53 8.14
CA ARG A 16 -0.36 7.92 9.39
C ARG A 16 -0.36 6.40 9.32
N GLY A 17 -0.66 5.83 8.15
CA GLY A 17 -0.51 4.40 7.89
C GLY A 17 0.94 3.93 8.05
N VAL A 18 1.91 4.69 7.51
CA VAL A 18 3.34 4.39 7.66
C VAL A 18 3.75 4.39 9.12
N ASP A 19 3.36 5.42 9.89
CA ASP A 19 3.66 5.49 11.32
C ASP A 19 3.12 4.27 12.08
N LYS A 20 1.90 3.82 11.75
CA LYS A 20 1.31 2.61 12.34
C LYS A 20 2.02 1.33 11.93
N ALA A 21 2.43 1.21 10.67
CA ALA A 21 3.17 0.05 10.18
C ALA A 21 4.55 -0.05 10.86
N LEU A 22 5.23 1.07 11.09
CA LEU A 22 6.48 1.12 11.86
C LEU A 22 6.31 0.66 13.32
N LEU A 23 5.09 0.75 13.87
CA LEU A 23 4.71 0.23 15.20
C LEU A 23 4.21 -1.22 15.16
N GLY A 24 4.27 -1.90 14.00
CA GLY A 24 3.73 -3.25 13.81
C GLY A 24 2.20 -3.33 13.76
N MET A 25 1.50 -2.20 13.71
CA MET A 25 0.03 -2.12 13.69
C MET A 25 -0.53 -2.27 12.27
N TYR A 26 -0.14 -3.32 11.55
CA TYR A 26 -0.38 -3.48 10.12
C TYR A 26 -1.87 -3.43 9.72
N GLN A 27 -2.76 -4.06 10.49
CA GLN A 27 -4.22 -4.00 10.22
C GLN A 27 -4.76 -2.56 10.29
N SER A 28 -4.25 -1.76 11.23
CA SER A 28 -4.63 -0.35 11.38
C SER A 28 -3.99 0.52 10.29
N ALA A 29 -2.79 0.18 9.84
CA ALA A 29 -2.12 0.85 8.73
C ALA A 29 -2.87 0.62 7.40
N ILE A 30 -3.29 -0.62 7.13
CA ILE A 30 -4.13 -0.99 5.97
C ILE A 30 -5.39 -0.13 5.89
N SER A 31 -6.06 0.09 7.02
CA SER A 31 -7.27 0.94 7.08
C SER A 31 -6.99 2.38 6.64
N ASP A 32 -5.80 2.91 6.97
CA ASP A 32 -5.38 4.25 6.57
C ASP A 32 -4.96 4.30 5.10
N TYR A 33 -4.18 3.35 4.61
CA TYR A 33 -3.85 3.26 3.19
C TYR A 33 -5.11 3.13 2.33
N TYR A 34 -6.11 2.37 2.79
CA TYR A 34 -7.39 2.27 2.11
C TYR A 34 -8.09 3.64 1.99
N GLN A 35 -8.07 4.48 3.02
CA GLN A 35 -8.59 5.86 2.89
C GLN A 35 -7.76 6.70 1.92
N ALA A 36 -6.43 6.56 1.93
CA ALA A 36 -5.58 7.24 0.95
C ALA A 36 -5.93 6.84 -0.49
N LEU A 37 -6.17 5.55 -0.73
CA LEU A 37 -6.56 5.02 -2.05
C LEU A 37 -7.99 5.40 -2.46
N ARG A 38 -8.92 5.53 -1.51
CA ARG A 38 -10.26 6.08 -1.80
C ARG A 38 -10.22 7.51 -2.31
N LEU A 39 -9.27 8.31 -1.81
CA LEU A 39 -9.09 9.71 -2.18
C LEU A 39 -8.23 9.88 -3.43
N LYS A 40 -7.22 9.02 -3.59
CA LYS A 40 -6.34 8.97 -4.76
C LYS A 40 -6.15 7.51 -5.19
N PRO A 41 -6.99 6.99 -6.10
CA PRO A 41 -6.93 5.59 -6.53
C PRO A 41 -5.64 5.16 -7.22
N ASN A 42 -4.84 6.10 -7.71
CA ASN A 42 -3.54 5.85 -8.34
C ASN A 42 -2.36 6.25 -7.44
N TYR A 43 -2.52 6.15 -6.12
CA TYR A 43 -1.45 6.46 -5.18
C TYR A 43 -0.50 5.26 -5.00
N GLY A 44 0.52 5.18 -5.86
CA GLY A 44 1.49 4.08 -5.88
C GLY A 44 2.13 3.79 -4.52
N ASP A 45 2.56 4.82 -3.79
CA ASP A 45 3.18 4.64 -2.47
C ASP A 45 2.21 4.00 -1.47
N ALA A 46 0.94 4.41 -1.46
CA ALA A 46 -0.07 3.83 -0.57
C ALA A 46 -0.38 2.37 -0.94
N MET A 47 -0.39 2.03 -2.24
CA MET A 47 -0.53 0.64 -2.69
C MET A 47 0.66 -0.22 -2.26
N PHE A 48 1.88 0.29 -2.44
CA PHE A 48 3.10 -0.39 -2.01
C PHE A 48 3.09 -0.64 -0.49
N ASN A 49 2.81 0.40 0.30
CA ASN A 49 2.78 0.30 1.75
C ASN A 49 1.68 -0.64 2.26
N MET A 50 0.52 -0.66 1.58
CA MET A 50 -0.56 -1.59 1.87
C MET A 50 -0.16 -3.03 1.53
N GLY A 51 0.47 -3.25 0.37
CA GLY A 51 1.02 -4.56 -0.02
C GLY A 51 2.08 -5.06 0.98
N TYR A 52 2.97 -4.19 1.43
CA TYR A 52 3.94 -4.51 2.48
C TYR A 52 3.27 -4.88 3.81
N SER A 53 2.21 -4.17 4.20
CA SER A 53 1.46 -4.50 5.42
C SER A 53 0.73 -5.85 5.32
N PHE A 54 0.25 -6.23 4.13
CA PHE A 54 -0.30 -7.57 3.90
C PHE A 54 0.77 -8.65 3.95
N TYR A 55 1.98 -8.37 3.45
CA TYR A 55 3.12 -9.28 3.51
C TYR A 55 3.48 -9.62 4.96
N GLU A 56 3.59 -8.59 5.81
CA GLU A 56 3.88 -8.74 7.24
C GLU A 56 2.79 -9.52 8.01
N LEU A 57 1.55 -9.48 7.52
CA LEU A 57 0.44 -10.26 8.07
C LEU A 57 0.31 -11.66 7.45
N GLY A 58 1.13 -12.01 6.47
CA GLY A 58 1.11 -13.32 5.79
C GLY A 58 0.01 -13.49 4.75
N TYR A 59 -0.61 -12.41 4.28
CA TYR A 59 -1.67 -12.44 3.27
C TYR A 59 -1.09 -12.35 1.86
N SER A 60 -0.61 -13.47 1.32
CA SER A 60 0.11 -13.52 0.03
C SER A 60 -0.69 -13.00 -1.16
N ASP A 61 -1.96 -13.39 -1.31
CA ASP A 61 -2.80 -12.95 -2.44
C ASP A 61 -2.96 -11.42 -2.46
N SER A 62 -3.25 -10.83 -1.30
CA SER A 62 -3.39 -9.38 -1.16
C SER A 62 -2.06 -8.66 -1.37
N THR A 63 -0.97 -9.23 -0.86
CA THR A 63 0.39 -8.71 -1.09
C THR A 63 0.67 -8.57 -2.58
N CYS A 64 0.47 -9.65 -3.34
CA CYS A 64 0.76 -9.68 -4.76
C CYS A 64 -0.14 -8.76 -5.56
N TYR A 65 -1.43 -8.72 -5.22
CA TYR A 65 -2.37 -7.79 -5.83
C TYR A 65 -1.92 -6.33 -5.70
N TYR A 66 -1.64 -5.86 -4.48
CA TYR A 66 -1.30 -4.45 -4.26
C TYR A 66 0.11 -4.10 -4.76
N LEU A 67 1.08 -5.01 -4.67
CA LEU A 67 2.41 -4.79 -5.27
C LEU A 67 2.34 -4.72 -6.81
N GLN A 68 1.50 -5.53 -7.45
CA GLN A 68 1.28 -5.48 -8.89
C GLN A 68 0.65 -4.14 -9.30
N MET A 69 -0.38 -3.67 -8.57
CA MET A 69 -0.98 -2.37 -8.84
C MET A 69 0.03 -1.22 -8.71
N ALA A 70 0.87 -1.24 -7.67
CA ALA A 70 1.93 -0.24 -7.50
C ALA A 70 2.98 -0.32 -8.63
N ALA A 71 3.39 -1.52 -9.04
CA ALA A 71 4.33 -1.72 -10.15
C ALA A 71 3.78 -1.18 -11.48
N ASN A 72 2.48 -1.37 -11.76
CA ASN A 72 1.81 -0.81 -12.93
C ASN A 72 1.78 0.74 -12.95
N LEU A 73 2.04 1.37 -11.81
CA LEU A 73 2.22 2.82 -11.65
C LEU A 73 3.70 3.24 -11.63
N ASN A 74 4.59 2.40 -12.15
CA ASN A 74 6.05 2.59 -12.18
C ASN A 74 6.71 2.66 -10.80
N HIS A 75 6.15 1.99 -9.77
CA HIS A 75 6.80 1.88 -8.46
C HIS A 75 7.87 0.77 -8.48
N ASP A 76 9.12 1.15 -8.77
CA ASP A 76 10.24 0.21 -8.96
C ASP A 76 10.45 -0.77 -7.80
N GLN A 77 10.32 -0.29 -6.56
CA GLN A 77 10.48 -1.15 -5.39
C GLN A 77 9.37 -2.20 -5.29
N ALA A 78 8.15 -1.86 -5.73
CA ALA A 78 7.04 -2.82 -5.74
C ALA A 78 7.30 -3.91 -6.79
N ALA A 79 7.76 -3.52 -7.98
CA ALA A 79 8.11 -4.46 -9.04
C ALA A 79 9.23 -5.42 -8.64
N ARG A 80 10.20 -4.98 -7.84
CA ARG A 80 11.27 -5.84 -7.30
C ARG A 80 10.74 -6.82 -6.27
N ILE A 81 10.08 -6.33 -5.21
CA ILE A 81 9.57 -7.18 -4.13
C ILE A 81 8.54 -8.17 -4.66
N MET A 82 7.69 -7.76 -5.60
CA MET A 82 6.72 -8.66 -6.23
C MET A 82 7.39 -9.88 -6.86
N LYS A 83 8.53 -9.72 -7.52
CA LYS A 83 9.27 -10.86 -8.11
C LYS A 83 9.84 -11.82 -7.07
N GLU A 84 10.06 -11.37 -5.85
CA GLU A 84 10.59 -12.20 -4.76
C GLU A 84 9.47 -12.92 -4.02
N VAL A 85 8.35 -12.21 -3.80
CA VAL A 85 7.25 -12.67 -2.94
C VAL A 85 6.16 -13.39 -3.71
N CYS A 86 5.95 -13.06 -5.00
CA CYS A 86 4.78 -13.52 -5.78
C CYS A 86 5.09 -14.61 -6.79
N ASN A 87 6.25 -15.26 -6.68
CA ASN A 87 6.57 -16.42 -7.51
C ASN A 87 5.80 -17.66 -7.05
N GLY A 88 4.56 -17.72 -7.52
CA GLY A 88 3.64 -18.84 -7.45
C GLY A 88 2.36 -18.58 -8.25
N ASN A 89 2.49 -17.97 -9.45
CA ASN A 89 1.56 -18.02 -10.60
C ASN A 89 1.94 -16.95 -11.65
N ALA A 90 3.14 -17.05 -12.21
CA ALA A 90 3.50 -16.32 -13.45
C ALA A 90 3.09 -17.10 -14.71
N ASP A 91 2.08 -17.98 -14.59
CA ASP A 91 1.46 -18.69 -15.72
C ASP A 91 -0.02 -18.30 -15.80
N THR A 92 -0.46 -18.04 -17.04
CA THR A 92 -1.84 -17.83 -17.55
C THR A 92 -2.35 -16.38 -17.58
N HIS A 93 -1.99 -15.63 -18.64
CA HIS A 93 -2.82 -15.54 -19.86
C HIS A 93 -2.06 -14.91 -21.02
#